data_AF-A0A933G7W8-F1
#
_entry.id   AF-A0A933G7W8-F1
#
_cell.length_a   1.000
_cell.length_b   1.000
_cell.length_c   1.000
_cell.angle_alpha   90.00
_cell.angle_beta   90.00
_cell.angle_gamma   90.00
#
_symmetry.space_group_name_H-M   'P 1'
#
loop_
_entity.id
_entity.type
_entity.pdbx_description
1 polymer ?
#
loop_
_entity_poly.entity_id
_entity_poly.type
_entity_poly.pdbx_seq_one_letter_code
_entity_poly.pdbx_strand_id
1 'polypeptide(L)'
;MELPRKKPGRATLVLLAALVGAALATVALWPRGGAAGRDGKLHLVCTFLPVYVFTLNVVADVPDVDVRLLVERDVGCPHSYSLTGQDLKLLSEADVIVANGLGVEPFLDRVTRGQHAAEVITISDECDVLRLRSGEAEADDHDHADDHADHHHDPSDVNPHTWVSPRQAAIEVRTLARKLGQVAPPRAEAFRANGEAYARRLESLAGRMEAAARSFTNRNIVTGHAAFDYLARDLGLNVVATLSVVPGETGSAAQMARLIDTIRRTHAAAVFWEPPFADKVAQTIARDGAVPVYPLNPFNTDAGLPPAATLDDTRRMYENVMEQNLATLQRALTTTTAPAE
;
A
#
# COMPACT_ATOMS: atom_id res chain seq x y z
N MET A 1 -98.79 27.90 -11.23
CA MET A 1 -98.03 28.35 -10.04
C MET A 1 -96.76 27.51 -10.01
N GLU A 2 -95.63 28.16 -10.26
CA GLU A 2 -94.24 27.66 -10.21
C GLU A 2 -93.86 26.35 -10.95
N LEU A 3 -93.13 26.50 -12.06
CA LEU A 3 -92.23 25.47 -12.59
C LEU A 3 -90.90 25.51 -11.80
N PRO A 4 -90.33 24.37 -11.37
CA PRO A 4 -88.91 24.29 -11.09
C PRO A 4 -88.17 23.40 -12.11
N ARG A 5 -87.52 24.11 -13.04
CA ARG A 5 -86.11 24.00 -13.46
C ARG A 5 -85.50 22.59 -13.69
N LYS A 6 -85.32 22.24 -14.97
CA LYS A 6 -84.19 21.41 -15.43
C LYS A 6 -82.88 22.20 -15.31
N LYS A 7 -81.85 21.64 -14.67
CA LYS A 7 -80.43 21.99 -14.81
C LYS A 7 -79.52 20.78 -14.52
N PRO A 8 -78.26 20.78 -15.02
CA PRO A 8 -77.76 19.71 -15.89
C PRO A 8 -76.64 18.86 -15.26
N GLY A 9 -76.13 17.94 -16.09
CA GLY A 9 -75.21 16.85 -15.78
C GLY A 9 -73.94 17.17 -15.00
N ARG A 10 -73.48 16.14 -14.30
CA ARG A 10 -72.09 15.92 -13.88
C ARG A 10 -71.70 14.47 -14.14
N ALA A 11 -71.72 14.07 -15.41
CA ALA A 11 -70.64 13.20 -15.89
C ALA A 11 -69.43 14.12 -16.07
N THR A 12 -68.23 13.64 -15.72
CA THR A 12 -66.97 14.39 -15.62
C THR A 12 -66.74 15.07 -14.26
N LEU A 13 -66.32 14.29 -13.26
CA LEU A 13 -65.33 14.79 -12.32
C LEU A 13 -64.48 13.61 -11.82
N VAL A 14 -63.27 13.56 -12.38
CA VAL A 14 -62.02 13.25 -11.68
C VAL A 14 -61.75 11.76 -11.42
N LEU A 15 -61.41 11.12 -12.52
CA LEU A 15 -60.40 10.06 -12.64
C LEU A 15 -58.99 10.62 -12.26
N LEU A 16 -58.80 11.16 -11.04
CA LEU A 16 -57.47 11.53 -10.50
C LEU A 16 -57.40 11.23 -8.99
N ALA A 17 -57.51 9.96 -8.62
CA ALA A 17 -57.09 9.52 -7.28
C ALA A 17 -56.35 8.16 -7.32
N ALA A 18 -55.82 7.77 -8.49
CA ALA A 18 -55.06 6.54 -8.67
C ALA A 18 -53.69 6.74 -9.36
N LEU A 19 -53.19 7.98 -9.44
CA LEU A 19 -51.93 8.32 -10.13
C LEU A 19 -50.91 9.10 -9.28
N VAL A 20 -51.03 9.07 -7.94
CA VAL A 20 -50.03 9.68 -7.04
C VAL A 20 -49.36 8.65 -6.12
N GLY A 21 -49.76 7.38 -6.17
CA GLY A 21 -49.21 6.30 -5.33
C GLY A 21 -48.13 5.43 -5.97
N ALA A 22 -47.58 5.80 -7.13
CA ALA A 22 -46.61 4.96 -7.87
C ALA A 22 -45.38 5.74 -8.38
N ALA A 23 -44.99 6.82 -7.70
CA ALA A 23 -43.88 7.68 -8.13
C ALA A 23 -42.62 7.62 -7.24
N LEU A 24 -42.47 6.61 -6.36
CA LEU A 24 -41.33 6.55 -5.42
C LEU A 24 -40.64 5.17 -5.31
N ALA A 25 -40.65 4.37 -6.38
CA ALA A 25 -39.84 3.15 -6.42
C ALA A 25 -39.20 2.88 -7.79
N THR A 26 -38.96 3.91 -8.61
CA THR A 26 -37.87 3.85 -9.58
C THR A 26 -36.58 4.14 -8.81
N VAL A 27 -36.07 3.12 -8.12
CA VAL A 27 -34.62 2.98 -8.02
C VAL A 27 -34.17 3.00 -9.46
N ALA A 28 -33.62 4.14 -9.88
CA ALA A 28 -32.91 4.23 -11.13
C ALA A 28 -31.78 3.21 -11.01
N LEU A 29 -32.01 1.99 -11.50
CA LEU A 29 -30.97 1.18 -12.09
C LEU A 29 -30.47 1.95 -13.30
N TRP A 30 -29.77 3.05 -13.06
CA TRP A 30 -28.79 3.54 -14.00
C TRP A 30 -27.82 2.37 -14.13
N PRO A 31 -27.63 1.78 -15.32
CA PRO A 31 -26.51 0.88 -15.49
C PRO A 31 -25.30 1.72 -15.11
N ARG A 32 -24.63 1.40 -14.00
CA ARG A 32 -23.20 1.73 -13.90
C ARG A 32 -22.60 0.99 -15.08
N GLY A 33 -22.52 1.69 -16.22
CA GLY A 33 -21.81 1.19 -17.39
C GLY A 33 -20.45 0.82 -16.86
N GLY A 34 -20.15 -0.49 -16.83
CA GLY A 34 -18.85 -0.94 -16.39
C GLY A 34 -17.82 -0.18 -17.20
N ALA A 35 -16.75 0.27 -16.55
CA ALA A 35 -15.66 0.96 -17.22
C ALA A 35 -15.06 0.04 -18.29
N ALA A 36 -15.62 0.11 -19.49
CA ALA A 36 -14.92 -0.18 -20.72
C ALA A 36 -14.44 1.19 -21.18
N GLY A 37 -13.13 1.40 -21.15
CA GLY A 37 -12.51 2.64 -21.57
C GLY A 37 -12.81 2.97 -23.03
N ARG A 38 -12.35 4.14 -23.46
CA ARG A 38 -12.74 4.77 -24.74
C ARG A 38 -12.50 3.90 -25.98
N ASP A 39 -11.63 2.89 -25.89
CA ASP A 39 -11.25 1.95 -26.95
C ASP A 39 -11.69 0.49 -26.68
N GLY A 40 -12.53 0.26 -25.68
CA GLY A 40 -12.98 -1.08 -25.26
C GLY A 40 -12.07 -1.75 -24.23
N LYS A 41 -10.90 -1.18 -23.91
CA LYS A 41 -10.00 -1.66 -22.86
C LYS A 41 -10.20 -0.91 -21.56
N LEU A 42 -9.90 -1.54 -20.44
CA LEU A 42 -9.79 -0.89 -19.14
C LEU A 42 -8.35 -0.45 -18.92
N HIS A 43 -8.10 0.86 -18.87
CA HIS A 43 -6.76 1.44 -18.68
C HIS A 43 -6.50 1.71 -17.20
N LEU A 44 -5.58 0.94 -16.60
CA LEU A 44 -5.15 1.04 -15.22
C LEU A 44 -3.76 1.70 -15.14
N VAL A 45 -3.63 2.77 -14.35
CA VAL A 45 -2.33 3.37 -14.04
C VAL A 45 -2.00 3.11 -12.57
N CYS A 46 -0.94 2.35 -12.33
CA CYS A 46 -0.45 2.03 -10.98
C CYS A 46 0.64 3.02 -10.58
N THR A 47 0.56 3.54 -9.36
CA THR A 47 1.46 4.60 -8.89
C THR A 47 2.92 4.18 -8.81
N PHE A 48 3.23 3.03 -8.22
CA PHE A 48 4.59 2.51 -8.06
C PHE A 48 4.62 0.97 -8.04
N LEU A 49 5.82 0.39 -7.87
CA LEU A 49 6.10 -1.02 -8.17
C LEU A 49 5.23 -2.07 -7.43
N PRO A 50 5.01 -2.02 -6.09
CA PRO A 50 4.12 -2.97 -5.39
C PRO A 50 2.71 -2.95 -5.96
N VAL A 51 2.12 -1.76 -6.09
CA VAL A 51 0.76 -1.56 -6.62
C VAL A 51 0.65 -2.13 -8.02
N TYR A 52 1.68 -1.92 -8.85
CA TYR A 52 1.74 -2.47 -10.20
C TYR A 52 1.80 -4.00 -10.21
N VAL A 53 2.68 -4.61 -9.43
CA VAL A 53 2.80 -6.09 -9.38
C VAL A 53 1.54 -6.75 -8.82
N PHE A 54 0.90 -6.14 -7.82
CA PHE A 54 -0.37 -6.61 -7.27
C PHE A 54 -1.47 -6.53 -8.33
N THR A 55 -1.56 -5.40 -9.04
CA THR A 55 -2.52 -5.22 -10.13
C THR A 55 -2.31 -6.24 -11.24
N LEU A 56 -1.06 -6.48 -11.69
CA LEU A 56 -0.75 -7.49 -12.71
C LEU A 56 -1.18 -8.91 -12.33
N ASN A 57 -1.16 -9.27 -11.05
CA ASN A 57 -1.66 -10.56 -10.58
C ASN A 57 -3.19 -10.58 -10.54
N VAL A 58 -3.85 -9.51 -10.10
CA VAL A 58 -5.32 -9.43 -10.04
C VAL A 58 -5.96 -9.47 -11.44
N VAL A 59 -5.36 -8.80 -12.42
CA VAL A 59 -5.90 -8.73 -13.79
C VAL A 59 -5.35 -9.81 -14.72
N ALA A 60 -4.63 -10.80 -14.17
CA ALA A 60 -3.99 -11.84 -14.96
C ALA A 60 -4.99 -12.57 -15.88
N ASP A 61 -4.62 -12.67 -17.16
CA ASP A 61 -5.38 -13.34 -18.22
C ASP A 61 -6.82 -12.81 -18.41
N VAL A 62 -7.12 -11.62 -17.88
CA VAL A 62 -8.38 -10.91 -18.14
C VAL A 62 -8.23 -10.10 -19.43
N PRO A 63 -9.09 -10.32 -20.44
CA PRO A 63 -8.98 -9.63 -21.71
C PRO A 63 -9.28 -8.13 -21.58
N ASP A 64 -8.67 -7.36 -22.48
CA ASP A 64 -8.91 -5.94 -22.65
C ASP A 64 -8.65 -5.12 -21.37
N VAL A 65 -7.54 -5.41 -20.69
CA VAL A 65 -7.01 -4.62 -19.56
C VAL A 65 -5.59 -4.18 -19.90
N ASP A 66 -5.33 -2.88 -19.91
CA ASP A 66 -3.99 -2.28 -20.04
C ASP A 66 -3.53 -1.83 -18.66
N VAL A 67 -2.31 -2.20 -18.24
CA VAL A 67 -1.75 -1.80 -16.95
C VAL A 67 -0.42 -1.11 -17.17
N ARG A 68 -0.32 0.13 -16.70
CA ARG A 68 0.88 0.95 -16.82
C ARG A 68 1.40 1.34 -15.44
N LEU A 69 2.71 1.42 -15.31
CA LEU A 69 3.40 1.90 -14.13
C LEU A 69 3.71 3.40 -14.31
N LEU A 70 3.38 4.22 -13.32
CA LEU A 70 3.63 5.67 -13.33
C LEU A 70 5.08 5.98 -12.92
N VAL A 71 5.44 5.69 -11.67
CA VAL A 71 6.81 5.87 -11.19
C VAL A 71 7.63 4.69 -11.68
N GLU A 72 8.43 4.92 -12.72
CA GLU A 72 9.33 3.92 -13.28
C GLU A 72 10.33 3.41 -12.22
N ARG A 73 10.82 2.19 -12.46
CA ARG A 73 11.46 1.33 -11.44
C ARG A 73 12.80 1.89 -10.92
N ASP A 74 13.36 2.86 -11.62
CA ASP A 74 14.66 3.50 -11.41
C ASP A 74 14.58 5.00 -11.03
N VAL A 75 13.39 5.61 -11.00
CA VAL A 75 13.25 7.09 -10.90
C VAL A 75 13.17 7.62 -9.45
N GLY A 76 13.08 6.75 -8.44
CA GLY A 76 13.26 7.11 -7.04
C GLY A 76 12.04 6.87 -6.13
N CYS A 77 12.10 7.41 -4.91
CA CYS A 77 11.09 7.17 -3.87
C CYS A 77 9.73 7.82 -4.24
N PRO A 78 8.60 7.09 -4.12
CA PRO A 78 7.28 7.63 -4.45
C PRO A 78 6.87 8.82 -3.56
N HIS A 79 7.38 8.91 -2.33
CA HIS A 79 7.09 10.01 -1.38
C HIS A 79 7.53 11.39 -1.88
N SER A 80 8.59 11.45 -2.69
CA SER A 80 9.18 12.70 -3.20
C SER A 80 9.01 12.87 -4.71
N TYR A 81 8.22 12.01 -5.36
CA TYR A 81 8.09 12.01 -6.81
C TYR A 81 7.36 13.26 -7.32
N SER A 82 7.91 13.86 -8.37
CA SER A 82 7.33 15.03 -9.03
C SER A 82 6.83 14.66 -10.42
N LEU A 83 5.52 14.82 -10.65
CA LEU A 83 4.89 14.52 -11.93
C LEU A 83 5.47 15.36 -13.07
N THR A 84 5.80 14.69 -14.16
CA THR A 84 6.17 15.27 -15.45
C THR A 84 4.93 15.53 -16.33
N GLY A 85 5.11 16.22 -17.45
CA GLY A 85 4.04 16.40 -18.44
C GLY A 85 3.57 15.08 -19.08
N GLN A 86 4.45 14.08 -19.19
CA GLN A 86 4.11 12.76 -19.68
C GLN A 86 3.25 11.99 -18.67
N ASP A 87 3.55 12.12 -17.38
CA ASP A 87 2.78 11.51 -16.30
C ASP A 87 1.37 12.06 -16.23
N LEU A 88 1.22 13.39 -16.36
CA LEU A 88 -0.10 14.02 -16.41
C LEU A 88 -0.93 13.53 -17.60
N LYS A 89 -0.29 13.33 -18.75
CA LYS A 89 -0.96 12.76 -19.92
C LYS A 89 -1.39 11.32 -19.65
N LEU A 90 -0.49 10.48 -19.13
CA LEU A 90 -0.77 9.09 -18.77
C LEU A 90 -1.95 8.99 -17.79
N LEU A 91 -1.94 9.80 -16.73
CA LEU A 91 -3.01 9.84 -15.72
C LEU A 91 -4.34 10.34 -16.31
N SER A 92 -4.31 11.24 -17.30
CA SER A 92 -5.53 11.73 -17.97
C SER A 92 -6.17 10.71 -18.93
N GLU A 93 -5.40 9.71 -19.37
CA GLU A 93 -5.85 8.63 -20.23
C GLU A 93 -6.36 7.42 -19.44
N ALA A 94 -6.10 7.37 -18.13
CA ALA A 94 -6.50 6.27 -17.25
C ALA A 94 -8.01 6.27 -17.01
N ASP A 95 -8.61 5.06 -17.00
CA ASP A 95 -9.95 4.87 -16.45
C ASP A 95 -9.88 4.78 -14.92
N VAL A 96 -8.82 4.14 -14.41
CA VAL A 96 -8.58 3.94 -12.98
C VAL A 96 -7.12 4.20 -12.64
N ILE A 97 -6.88 4.96 -11.59
CA ILE A 97 -5.58 5.09 -10.94
C ILE A 97 -5.57 4.18 -9.71
N VAL A 98 -4.64 3.24 -9.65
CA VAL A 98 -4.44 2.38 -8.48
C VAL A 98 -3.28 2.95 -7.67
N ALA A 99 -3.56 3.26 -6.40
CA ALA A 99 -2.66 3.87 -5.44
C ALA A 99 -2.56 3.03 -4.17
N ASN A 100 -1.49 3.20 -3.40
CA ASN A 100 -1.37 2.63 -2.07
C ASN A 100 -2.39 3.26 -1.13
N GLY A 101 -2.39 4.59 -1.04
CA GLY A 101 -3.08 5.32 0.02
C GLY A 101 -2.15 5.61 1.20
N LEU A 102 -2.73 6.06 2.33
CA LEU A 102 -2.01 6.45 3.56
C LEU A 102 -0.93 7.53 3.38
N GLY A 103 -0.98 8.30 2.29
CA GLY A 103 -0.07 9.42 2.04
C GLY A 103 1.22 9.09 1.28
N VAL A 104 1.39 7.88 0.72
CA VAL A 104 2.56 7.56 -0.13
C VAL A 104 2.66 8.46 -1.36
N GLU A 105 1.51 8.80 -1.96
CA GLU A 105 1.45 9.49 -3.24
C GLU A 105 0.86 10.92 -3.11
N PRO A 106 1.55 11.86 -2.45
CA PRO A 106 1.03 13.23 -2.24
C PRO A 106 0.77 13.96 -3.56
N PHE A 107 1.39 13.52 -4.66
CA PHE A 107 1.14 14.08 -5.99
C PHE A 107 -0.28 13.82 -6.51
N LEU A 108 -0.98 12.79 -6.04
CA LEU A 108 -2.34 12.46 -6.50
C LEU A 108 -3.36 13.51 -6.07
N ASP A 109 -3.13 14.24 -4.98
CA ASP A 109 -4.01 15.33 -4.52
C ASP A 109 -4.17 16.43 -5.57
N ARG A 110 -3.16 16.64 -6.41
CA ARG A 110 -3.23 17.63 -7.50
C ARG A 110 -3.99 17.11 -8.71
N VAL A 111 -3.94 15.79 -8.94
CA VAL A 111 -4.54 15.11 -10.09
C VAL A 111 -6.05 14.94 -9.90
N THR A 112 -6.47 14.62 -8.67
CA THR A 112 -7.88 14.37 -8.31
C THR A 112 -8.75 15.62 -8.25
N ARG A 113 -8.16 16.83 -8.21
CA ARG A 113 -8.90 18.11 -8.21
C ARG A 113 -9.34 18.58 -9.60
N GLY A 114 -8.98 17.87 -10.67
CA GLY A 114 -9.36 18.21 -12.05
C GLY A 114 -10.78 17.76 -12.44
N GLN A 115 -11.38 18.40 -13.43
CA GLN A 115 -12.77 18.12 -13.89
C GLN A 115 -12.97 16.75 -14.58
N HIS A 116 -11.89 16.02 -14.89
CA HIS A 116 -11.89 14.68 -15.50
C HIS A 116 -11.03 13.70 -14.70
N ALA A 117 -11.13 13.72 -13.37
CA ALA A 117 -10.37 12.80 -12.53
C ALA A 117 -10.79 11.35 -12.79
N ALA A 118 -9.82 10.51 -13.13
CA ALA A 118 -9.97 9.05 -13.15
C ALA A 118 -10.41 8.54 -11.77
N GLU A 119 -11.06 7.39 -11.72
CA GLU A 119 -11.41 6.77 -10.45
C GLU A 119 -10.13 6.36 -9.72
N VAL A 120 -9.97 6.75 -8.45
CA VAL A 120 -8.79 6.38 -7.65
C VAL A 120 -9.14 5.24 -6.71
N ILE A 121 -8.45 4.12 -6.86
CA ILE A 121 -8.51 2.98 -5.95
C ILE A 121 -7.29 3.03 -5.02
N THR A 122 -7.53 3.22 -3.73
CA THR A 122 -6.55 2.99 -2.67
C THR A 122 -6.61 1.54 -2.18
N ILE A 123 -5.47 0.84 -2.17
CA ILE A 123 -5.44 -0.59 -1.84
C ILE A 123 -5.24 -0.87 -0.35
N SER A 124 -4.77 0.10 0.43
CA SER A 124 -4.52 -0.03 1.87
C SER A 124 -5.72 0.25 2.79
N ASP A 125 -6.90 0.58 2.23
CA ASP A 125 -8.09 0.98 3.01
C ASP A 125 -8.56 -0.02 4.06
N GLU A 126 -8.29 -1.31 3.87
CA GLU A 126 -8.70 -2.39 4.78
C GLU A 126 -7.53 -2.95 5.61
N CYS A 127 -6.33 -2.37 5.47
CA CYS A 127 -5.14 -2.80 6.22
C CYS A 127 -5.24 -2.45 7.70
N ASP A 128 -4.60 -3.27 8.55
CA ASP A 128 -4.35 -2.91 9.96
C ASP A 128 -3.16 -1.94 10.05
N VAL A 129 -3.45 -0.66 10.27
CA VAL A 129 -2.50 0.45 10.07
C VAL A 129 -1.74 0.80 11.36
N LEU A 130 -0.41 0.87 11.25
CA LEU A 130 0.48 1.30 12.32
C LEU A 130 0.71 2.81 12.26
N ARG A 131 1.02 3.41 13.42
CA ARG A 131 1.52 4.79 13.47
C ARG A 131 2.97 4.85 12.98
N LEU A 132 3.32 5.95 12.32
CA LEU A 132 4.69 6.23 11.95
C LEU A 132 5.50 6.46 13.23
N ARG A 133 6.64 5.81 13.35
CA ARG A 133 7.56 6.11 14.45
C ARG A 133 8.13 7.50 14.20
N SER A 134 7.90 8.44 15.12
CA SER A 134 8.70 9.66 15.16
C SER A 134 10.17 9.24 15.23
N GLY A 135 11.04 9.85 14.41
CA GLY A 135 12.47 9.52 14.32
C GLY A 135 13.28 9.82 15.60
N GLU A 136 12.60 9.98 16.73
CA GLU A 136 13.16 10.28 18.02
C GLU A 136 12.86 9.07 18.91
N ALA A 137 13.92 8.34 19.26
CA ALA A 137 13.86 7.48 20.43
C ALA A 137 13.54 8.41 21.62
N GLU A 138 12.27 8.48 21.99
CA GLU A 138 11.82 9.09 23.23
C GLU A 138 12.66 8.47 24.35
N ALA A 139 13.54 9.29 24.89
CA ALA A 139 14.15 9.04 26.17
C ALA A 139 13.02 9.13 27.18
N ASP A 140 12.90 8.09 27.99
CA ASP A 140 12.09 8.01 29.19
C ASP A 140 12.29 9.30 30.02
N ASP A 141 11.34 10.24 29.95
CA ASP A 141 11.20 11.31 30.93
C ASP A 141 9.75 11.33 31.38
N HIS A 142 9.56 10.94 32.63
CA HIS A 142 8.27 10.98 33.31
C HIS A 142 7.83 12.43 33.48
N ASP A 143 6.67 12.79 32.94
CA ASP A 143 5.79 13.73 33.65
C ASP A 143 4.32 13.56 33.23
N HIS A 144 3.46 13.51 34.24
CA HIS A 144 2.02 13.33 34.13
C HIS A 144 1.30 14.59 33.62
N ALA A 145 0.35 14.42 32.71
CA ALA A 145 -0.89 15.20 32.71
C ALA A 145 -1.98 14.44 31.95
N ASP A 146 -3.07 14.13 32.65
CA ASP A 146 -4.36 13.78 32.07
C ASP A 146 -4.83 14.92 31.16
N ASP A 147 -5.17 14.62 29.91
CA ASP A 147 -6.24 15.34 29.23
C ASP A 147 -6.90 14.46 28.16
N HIS A 148 -8.21 14.35 28.28
CA HIS A 148 -9.08 13.73 27.29
C HIS A 148 -9.03 14.55 26.00
N ALA A 149 -8.40 14.02 24.94
CA ALA A 149 -8.44 14.61 23.62
C ALA A 149 -8.96 13.59 22.59
N ASP A 150 -10.13 13.91 22.03
CA ASP A 150 -10.70 13.30 20.84
C ASP A 150 -9.62 12.99 19.80
N HIS A 151 -9.50 11.72 19.39
CA HIS A 151 -8.55 11.27 18.39
C HIS A 151 -8.97 11.75 16.98
N HIS A 152 -8.76 13.03 16.71
CA HIS A 152 -8.56 13.50 15.34
C HIS A 152 -7.18 13.01 14.88
N HIS A 153 -7.17 11.89 14.15
CA HIS A 153 -5.96 11.37 13.52
C HIS A 153 -5.48 12.36 12.44
N ASP A 154 -4.31 12.97 12.63
CA ASP A 154 -3.62 13.65 11.54
C ASP A 154 -3.16 12.58 10.53
N PRO A 155 -3.49 12.71 9.24
CA PRO A 155 -3.02 11.79 8.19
C PRO A 155 -1.49 11.62 8.14
N SER A 156 -0.72 12.54 8.72
CA SER A 156 0.75 12.50 8.77
C SER A 156 1.35 11.55 9.82
N ASP A 157 0.55 11.05 10.77
CA ASP A 157 1.03 10.16 11.85
C ASP A 157 0.97 8.68 11.48
N VAL A 158 0.65 8.35 10.24
CA VAL A 158 0.36 7.00 9.78
C VAL A 158 1.56 6.41 9.03
N ASN A 159 1.97 5.18 9.34
CA ASN A 159 3.02 4.51 8.57
C ASN A 159 2.41 3.96 7.27
N PRO A 160 2.82 4.43 6.09
CA PRO A 160 2.16 4.03 4.85
C PRO A 160 2.67 2.71 4.26
N HIS A 161 3.73 2.11 4.82
CA HIS A 161 4.48 1.00 4.24
C HIS A 161 3.83 -0.39 4.44
N THR A 162 2.51 -0.47 4.32
CA THR A 162 1.73 -1.68 4.58
C THR A 162 2.17 -2.87 3.72
N TRP A 163 2.48 -2.65 2.44
CA TRP A 163 2.91 -3.69 1.50
C TRP A 163 4.18 -4.43 1.92
N VAL A 164 5.00 -3.88 2.84
CA VAL A 164 6.22 -4.53 3.33
C VAL A 164 5.91 -5.74 4.21
N SER A 165 4.67 -5.89 4.68
CA SER A 165 4.15 -7.13 5.25
C SER A 165 3.46 -7.97 4.17
N PRO A 166 3.84 -9.24 3.94
CA PRO A 166 3.11 -10.11 3.02
C PRO A 166 1.67 -10.41 3.48
N ARG A 167 1.42 -10.32 4.79
CA ARG A 167 0.07 -10.47 5.36
C ARG A 167 -0.81 -9.28 5.01
N GLN A 168 -0.29 -8.07 5.12
CA GLN A 168 -1.00 -6.85 4.71
C GLN A 168 -1.15 -6.78 3.19
N ALA A 169 -0.11 -7.15 2.43
CA ALA A 169 -0.18 -7.24 0.97
C ALA A 169 -1.29 -8.18 0.49
N ALA A 170 -1.57 -9.29 1.20
CA ALA A 170 -2.72 -10.14 0.91
C ALA A 170 -4.07 -9.41 1.08
N ILE A 171 -4.19 -8.53 2.08
CA ILE A 171 -5.37 -7.68 2.30
C ILE A 171 -5.48 -6.64 1.18
N GLU A 172 -4.37 -6.01 0.80
CA GLU A 172 -4.32 -5.03 -0.29
C GLU A 172 -4.77 -5.63 -1.62
N VAL A 173 -4.30 -6.84 -1.95
CA VAL A 173 -4.69 -7.58 -3.16
C VAL A 173 -6.18 -7.90 -3.17
N ARG A 174 -6.76 -8.32 -2.03
CA ARG A 174 -8.21 -8.57 -1.94
C ARG A 174 -9.03 -7.29 -2.07
N THR A 175 -8.56 -6.21 -1.44
CA THR A 175 -9.17 -4.88 -1.52
C THR A 175 -9.17 -4.39 -2.97
N LEU A 176 -8.03 -4.52 -3.66
CA LEU A 176 -7.88 -4.19 -5.07
C LEU A 176 -8.84 -4.99 -5.95
N ALA A 177 -8.87 -6.32 -5.81
CA ALA A 177 -9.76 -7.18 -6.58
C ALA A 177 -11.24 -6.82 -6.38
N ARG A 178 -11.64 -6.56 -5.14
CA ARG A 178 -13.00 -6.14 -4.78
C ARG A 178 -13.35 -4.80 -5.44
N LYS A 179 -12.49 -3.79 -5.33
CA LYS A 179 -12.72 -2.45 -5.88
C LYS A 179 -12.70 -2.47 -7.42
N LEU A 180 -11.75 -3.13 -8.06
CA LEU A 180 -11.75 -3.30 -9.52
C LEU A 180 -13.00 -4.01 -10.03
N GLY A 181 -13.52 -4.99 -9.28
CA GLY A 181 -14.80 -5.64 -9.61
C GLY A 181 -16.01 -4.71 -9.53
N GLN A 182 -15.97 -3.67 -8.70
CA GLN A 182 -17.02 -2.63 -8.65
C GLN A 182 -16.96 -1.70 -9.86
N VAL A 183 -15.76 -1.39 -10.34
CA VAL A 183 -15.52 -0.50 -11.49
C VAL A 183 -15.79 -1.19 -12.83
N ALA A 184 -15.42 -2.47 -12.95
CA ALA A 184 -15.67 -3.27 -14.14
C ALA A 184 -16.44 -4.56 -13.81
N PRO A 185 -17.77 -4.48 -13.53
CA PRO A 185 -18.60 -5.61 -13.15
C PRO A 185 -18.51 -6.85 -14.07
N PRO A 186 -18.40 -6.71 -15.41
CA PRO A 186 -18.24 -7.87 -16.29
C PRO A 186 -16.96 -8.68 -16.04
N ARG A 187 -15.92 -8.07 -15.44
CA ARG A 187 -14.62 -8.70 -15.14
C ARG A 187 -14.48 -9.08 -13.65
N ALA A 188 -15.48 -8.77 -12.83
CA ALA A 188 -15.39 -8.85 -11.37
C ALA A 188 -15.07 -10.26 -10.83
N GLU A 189 -15.65 -11.30 -11.43
CA GLU A 189 -15.39 -12.67 -10.99
C GLU A 189 -13.95 -13.10 -11.25
N ALA A 190 -13.40 -12.75 -12.41
CA ALA A 190 -12.01 -13.04 -12.75
C ALA A 190 -11.04 -12.30 -11.80
N PHE A 191 -11.27 -11.00 -11.57
CA PHE A 191 -10.47 -10.23 -10.60
C PHE A 191 -10.53 -10.84 -9.20
N ARG A 192 -11.72 -11.23 -8.72
CA ARG A 192 -11.89 -11.88 -7.42
C ARG A 192 -11.14 -13.21 -7.35
N ALA A 193 -11.27 -14.07 -8.36
CA ALA A 193 -10.62 -15.37 -8.40
C ALA A 193 -9.09 -15.24 -8.41
N ASN A 194 -8.56 -14.36 -9.25
CA ASN A 194 -7.13 -14.09 -9.38
C ASN A 194 -6.55 -13.45 -8.11
N GLY A 195 -7.22 -12.41 -7.59
CA GLY A 195 -6.80 -11.74 -6.37
C GLY A 195 -6.77 -12.69 -5.18
N GLU A 196 -7.78 -13.55 -5.03
CA GLU A 196 -7.84 -14.54 -3.97
C GLU A 196 -6.77 -15.66 -4.15
N ALA A 197 -6.47 -16.06 -5.38
CA ALA A 197 -5.37 -16.99 -5.66
C ALA A 197 -4.00 -16.38 -5.30
N TYR A 198 -3.79 -15.10 -5.59
CA TYR A 198 -2.56 -14.40 -5.27
C TYR A 198 -2.43 -14.10 -3.78
N ALA A 199 -3.50 -13.63 -3.13
CA ALA A 199 -3.52 -13.40 -1.68
C ALA A 199 -3.13 -14.65 -0.89
N ARG A 200 -3.58 -15.85 -1.29
CA ARG A 200 -3.14 -17.12 -0.67
C ARG A 200 -1.65 -17.40 -0.82
N ARG A 201 -1.02 -17.01 -1.94
CA ARG A 201 0.45 -17.13 -2.12
C ARG A 201 1.16 -16.21 -1.13
N LEU A 202 0.67 -14.98 -0.96
CA LEU A 202 1.20 -14.00 -0.02
C LEU A 202 1.03 -14.43 1.44
N GLU A 203 -0.13 -15.00 1.81
CA GLU A 203 -0.37 -15.58 3.14
C GLU A 203 0.54 -16.78 3.43
N SER A 204 0.76 -17.64 2.43
CA SER A 204 1.71 -18.75 2.55
C SER A 204 3.15 -18.27 2.74
N LEU A 205 3.55 -17.23 2.01
CA LEU A 205 4.82 -16.54 2.22
C LEU A 205 4.92 -15.92 3.62
N ALA A 206 3.89 -15.20 4.09
CA ALA A 206 3.83 -14.65 5.44
C ALA A 206 4.03 -15.75 6.49
N GLY A 207 3.28 -16.85 6.38
CA GLY A 207 3.39 -17.98 7.30
C GLY A 207 4.77 -18.63 7.33
N ARG A 208 5.46 -18.72 6.18
CA ARG A 208 6.86 -19.19 6.12
C ARG A 208 7.81 -18.23 6.82
N MET A 209 7.66 -16.93 6.60
CA MET A 209 8.51 -15.91 7.25
C MET A 209 8.29 -15.92 8.77
N GLU A 210 7.05 -15.97 9.23
CA GLU A 210 6.69 -16.07 10.65
C GLU A 210 7.23 -17.35 11.30
N ALA A 211 7.13 -18.49 10.61
CA ALA A 211 7.68 -19.76 11.10
C ALA A 211 9.20 -19.70 11.24
N ALA A 212 9.90 -19.15 10.26
CA ALA A 212 11.35 -18.96 10.32
C ALA A 212 11.75 -17.99 11.43
N ALA A 213 10.96 -16.93 11.66
CA ALA A 213 11.25 -15.95 12.69
C ALA A 213 11.25 -16.55 14.10
N ARG A 214 10.67 -17.72 14.32
CA ARG A 214 10.74 -18.44 15.61
C ARG A 214 12.16 -18.89 15.99
N SER A 215 13.07 -19.05 15.02
CA SER A 215 14.47 -19.40 15.29
C SER A 215 15.36 -18.18 15.55
N PHE A 216 14.83 -16.96 15.45
CA PHE A 216 15.62 -15.75 15.67
C PHE A 216 15.92 -15.59 17.17
N THR A 217 17.20 -15.49 17.49
CA THR A 217 17.70 -15.44 18.87
C THR A 217 17.89 -14.01 19.36
N ASN A 218 18.29 -13.10 18.47
CA ASN A 218 18.29 -11.66 18.73
C ASN A 218 17.30 -10.97 17.79
N ARG A 219 16.31 -10.28 18.37
CA ARG A 219 15.19 -9.65 17.66
C ARG A 219 15.33 -8.14 17.55
N ASN A 220 16.35 -7.56 18.17
CA ASN A 220 16.58 -6.11 18.11
C ASN A 220 17.24 -5.77 16.79
N ILE A 221 16.57 -4.96 15.97
CA ILE A 221 17.03 -4.56 14.64
C ILE A 221 17.05 -3.04 14.53
N VAL A 222 17.95 -2.54 13.68
CA VAL A 222 18.00 -1.14 13.30
C VAL A 222 17.70 -1.04 11.81
N THR A 223 16.95 -0.03 11.38
CA THR A 223 16.63 0.18 9.97
C THR A 223 17.13 1.53 9.46
N GLY A 224 17.50 1.60 8.18
CA GLY A 224 17.80 2.89 7.54
C GLY A 224 16.56 3.78 7.42
N HIS A 225 15.43 3.16 7.09
CA HIS A 225 14.14 3.83 6.86
C HIS A 225 13.00 3.10 7.58
N ALA A 226 11.95 3.84 7.97
CA ALA A 226 10.78 3.36 8.73
C ALA A 226 9.80 2.53 7.88
N ALA A 227 10.28 1.80 6.87
CA ALA A 227 9.43 0.97 6.00
C ALA A 227 9.09 -0.40 6.58
N PHE A 228 9.88 -0.92 7.51
CA PHE A 228 9.81 -2.32 7.92
C PHE A 228 8.96 -2.57 9.17
N ASP A 229 8.25 -1.57 9.70
CA ASP A 229 7.49 -1.70 10.96
C ASP A 229 6.41 -2.79 10.89
N TYR A 230 5.69 -2.90 9.76
CA TYR A 230 4.69 -3.96 9.56
C TYR A 230 5.31 -5.36 9.51
N LEU A 231 6.45 -5.50 8.82
CA LEU A 231 7.19 -6.76 8.78
C LEU A 231 7.75 -7.11 10.16
N ALA A 232 8.26 -6.11 10.89
CA ALA A 232 8.78 -6.30 12.23
C ALA A 232 7.69 -6.76 13.20
N ARG A 233 6.50 -6.13 13.15
CA ARG A 233 5.32 -6.57 13.92
C ARG A 233 5.02 -8.03 13.66
N ASP A 234 4.91 -8.43 12.39
CA ASP A 234 4.48 -9.77 12.01
C ASP A 234 5.51 -10.85 12.40
N LEU A 235 6.81 -10.52 12.34
CA LEU A 235 7.90 -11.44 12.68
C LEU A 235 8.31 -11.40 14.16
N GLY A 236 7.70 -10.51 14.96
CA GLY A 236 8.09 -10.26 16.35
C GLY A 236 9.52 -9.74 16.47
N LEU A 237 9.89 -8.79 15.61
CA LEU A 237 11.16 -8.05 15.68
C LEU A 237 10.96 -6.73 16.42
N ASN A 238 12.00 -6.25 17.08
CA ASN A 238 12.02 -4.97 17.76
C ASN A 238 12.85 -3.99 16.93
N VAL A 239 12.20 -3.07 16.22
CA VAL A 239 12.90 -1.92 15.62
C VAL A 239 13.31 -1.00 16.77
N VAL A 240 14.60 -1.01 17.13
CA VAL A 240 15.12 -0.23 18.27
C VAL A 240 15.61 1.15 17.87
N ALA A 241 15.91 1.34 16.59
CA ALA A 241 16.20 2.64 16.01
C ALA A 241 15.96 2.64 14.50
N THR A 242 15.64 3.81 13.97
CA THR A 242 15.54 4.09 12.53
C THR A 242 16.31 5.38 12.24
N LEU A 243 17.10 5.40 11.16
CA LEU A 243 17.95 6.56 10.87
C LEU A 243 17.15 7.75 10.30
N SER A 244 16.30 7.51 9.31
CA SER A 244 15.45 8.54 8.72
C SER A 244 14.05 8.00 8.37
N VAL A 245 13.09 8.91 8.24
CA VAL A 245 11.78 8.63 7.65
C VAL A 245 11.79 8.81 6.13
N VAL A 246 12.89 9.33 5.56
CA VAL A 246 13.10 9.49 4.11
C VAL A 246 14.15 8.49 3.62
N PRO A 247 13.87 7.70 2.58
CA PRO A 247 14.85 6.78 2.00
C PRO A 247 16.14 7.49 1.55
N GLY A 248 17.29 6.93 1.93
CA GLY A 248 18.61 7.40 1.49
C GLY A 248 19.15 8.64 2.22
N GLU A 249 18.39 9.25 3.13
CA GLU A 249 18.92 10.32 3.96
C GLU A 249 19.86 9.77 5.04
N THR A 250 21.04 10.38 5.10
CA THR A 250 22.14 9.92 5.96
C THR A 250 22.09 10.51 7.38
N GLY A 251 21.19 11.46 7.62
CA GLY A 251 21.09 12.20 8.87
C GLY A 251 22.31 13.09 9.18
N SER A 252 22.17 13.95 10.18
CA SER A 252 23.27 14.74 10.74
C SER A 252 24.27 13.86 11.51
N ALA A 253 25.50 14.36 11.71
CA ALA A 253 26.50 13.67 12.53
C ALA A 253 25.99 13.38 13.96
N ALA A 254 25.13 14.25 14.52
CA ALA A 254 24.52 14.04 15.83
C ALA A 254 23.50 12.89 15.82
N GLN A 255 22.69 12.76 14.77
CA GLN A 255 21.78 11.62 14.60
C GLN A 255 22.56 10.31 14.45
N MET A 256 23.65 10.33 13.69
CA MET A 256 24.54 9.17 13.54
C MET A 256 25.18 8.74 14.86
N ALA A 257 25.65 9.68 15.67
CA ALA A 257 26.20 9.39 17.00
C ALA A 257 25.14 8.76 17.93
N ARG A 258 23.92 9.31 17.94
CA ARG A 258 22.79 8.74 18.72
C ARG A 258 22.39 7.35 18.24
N LEU A 259 22.42 7.10 16.94
CA LEU A 259 22.15 5.78 16.36
C LEU A 259 23.19 4.76 16.84
N ILE A 260 24.49 5.11 16.77
CA ILE A 260 25.58 4.25 17.24
C ILE A 260 25.45 3.98 18.74
N ASP A 261 25.10 4.97 19.55
CA ASP A 261 24.87 4.79 20.99
C ASP A 261 23.69 3.85 21.27
N THR A 262 22.59 4.01 20.53
CA THR A 262 21.42 3.13 20.63
C THR A 262 21.74 1.70 20.21
N ILE A 263 22.49 1.50 19.13
CA ILE A 263 22.98 0.17 18.69
C ILE A 263 23.75 -0.52 19.82
N ARG A 264 24.68 0.21 20.46
CA ARG A 264 25.51 -0.33 21.56
C ARG A 264 24.67 -0.64 22.80
N ARG A 265 23.77 0.25 23.19
CA ARG A 265 22.91 0.11 24.39
C ARG A 265 21.89 -1.02 24.25
N THR A 266 21.34 -1.20 23.05
CA THR A 266 20.26 -2.18 22.80
C THR A 266 20.76 -3.53 22.32
N HIS A 267 22.09 -3.67 22.11
CA HIS A 267 22.72 -4.86 21.54
C HIS A 267 22.01 -5.33 20.27
N ALA A 268 21.74 -4.40 19.35
CA ALA A 268 21.07 -4.71 18.09
C ALA A 268 21.81 -5.82 17.33
N ALA A 269 21.07 -6.79 16.81
CA ALA A 269 21.61 -7.93 16.07
C ALA A 269 22.27 -7.48 14.76
N ALA A 270 21.60 -6.56 14.07
CA ALA A 270 21.97 -6.12 12.75
C ALA A 270 21.34 -4.75 12.44
N VAL A 271 21.97 -4.05 11.51
CA VAL A 271 21.40 -2.89 10.83
C VAL A 271 20.96 -3.33 9.44
N PHE A 272 19.71 -3.03 9.08
CA PHE A 272 19.14 -3.33 7.77
C PHE A 272 18.99 -2.07 6.93
N TRP A 273 19.39 -2.16 5.67
CA TRP A 273 19.44 -1.02 4.77
C TRP A 273 18.84 -1.32 3.39
N GLU A 274 18.16 -0.33 2.81
CA GLU A 274 17.46 -0.49 1.53
C GLU A 274 18.43 -0.40 0.33
N PRO A 275 18.47 -1.39 -0.57
CA PRO A 275 19.13 -1.22 -1.86
C PRO A 275 18.45 -0.12 -2.71
N PRO A 276 19.19 0.61 -3.56
CA PRO A 276 20.62 0.50 -3.86
C PRO A 276 21.53 1.29 -2.89
N PHE A 277 20.98 1.87 -1.82
CA PHE A 277 21.63 2.89 -1.00
C PHE A 277 22.73 2.36 -0.07
N ALA A 278 23.47 1.31 -0.43
CA ALA A 278 24.58 0.77 0.36
C ALA A 278 25.77 1.74 0.39
N ASP A 279 25.60 2.81 1.15
CA ASP A 279 26.48 3.96 1.22
C ASP A 279 27.65 3.77 2.21
N LYS A 280 28.61 4.70 2.12
CA LYS A 280 29.65 4.92 3.13
C LYS A 280 29.10 5.05 4.55
N VAL A 281 27.83 5.42 4.70
CA VAL A 281 27.14 5.58 5.98
C VAL A 281 26.83 4.23 6.62
N ALA A 282 26.29 3.27 5.87
CA ALA A 282 26.13 1.90 6.33
C ALA A 282 27.48 1.31 6.80
N GLN A 283 28.55 1.52 6.02
CA GLN A 283 29.90 1.08 6.40
C GLN A 283 30.43 1.76 7.67
N THR A 284 30.09 3.03 7.87
CA THR A 284 30.45 3.80 9.08
C THR A 284 29.71 3.26 10.29
N ILE A 285 28.40 2.98 10.18
CA ILE A 285 27.61 2.36 11.25
C ILE A 285 28.15 0.98 11.58
N ALA A 286 28.48 0.17 10.57
CA ALA A 286 29.05 -1.15 10.78
C ALA A 286 30.36 -1.09 11.58
N ARG A 287 31.27 -0.20 11.16
CA ARG A 287 32.59 -0.03 11.78
C ARG A 287 32.50 0.55 13.18
N ASP A 288 31.76 1.64 13.35
CA ASP A 288 31.76 2.42 14.60
C ASP A 288 30.73 1.85 15.60
N GLY A 289 29.64 1.26 15.12
CA GLY A 289 28.64 0.55 15.93
C GLY A 289 29.01 -0.90 16.24
N ALA A 290 30.04 -1.45 15.60
CA ALA A 290 30.45 -2.85 15.73
C ALA A 290 29.29 -3.86 15.53
N VAL A 291 28.42 -3.58 14.55
CA VAL A 291 27.21 -4.34 14.23
C VAL A 291 27.21 -4.69 12.74
N PRO A 292 26.85 -5.92 12.34
CA PRO A 292 26.79 -6.26 10.92
C PRO A 292 25.64 -5.50 10.22
N VAL A 293 25.88 -5.13 8.96
CA VAL A 293 24.88 -4.48 8.11
C VAL A 293 24.45 -5.43 7.00
N TYR A 294 23.14 -5.52 6.75
CA TYR A 294 22.55 -6.36 5.73
C TYR A 294 21.57 -5.58 4.84
N PRO A 295 21.43 -5.96 3.55
CA PRO A 295 20.41 -5.37 2.70
C PRO A 295 19.02 -5.91 3.05
N LEU A 296 18.01 -5.05 3.09
CA LEU A 296 16.60 -5.42 3.20
C LEU A 296 15.81 -4.53 2.26
N ASN A 297 15.08 -5.11 1.31
CA ASN A 297 14.42 -4.35 0.26
C ASN A 297 12.92 -4.21 0.60
N PRO A 298 12.37 -2.99 0.77
CA PRO A 298 10.94 -2.81 1.06
C PRO A 298 10.06 -3.00 -0.19
N PHE A 299 10.63 -3.37 -1.33
CA PHE A 299 9.98 -3.54 -2.62
C PHE A 299 9.42 -2.26 -3.28
N ASN A 300 9.94 -1.10 -2.91
CA ASN A 300 9.67 0.16 -3.62
C ASN A 300 10.42 0.26 -4.97
N THR A 301 11.47 -0.53 -5.17
CA THR A 301 12.27 -0.62 -6.40
C THR A 301 12.61 -2.08 -6.70
N ASP A 302 13.07 -2.34 -7.93
CA ASP A 302 13.67 -3.62 -8.29
C ASP A 302 15.20 -3.65 -8.08
N ALA A 303 15.75 -2.68 -7.35
CA ALA A 303 17.18 -2.60 -7.10
C ALA A 303 17.70 -3.86 -6.42
N GLY A 304 18.77 -4.42 -6.99
CA GLY A 304 19.37 -5.67 -6.53
C GLY A 304 18.69 -6.94 -7.05
N LEU A 305 17.66 -6.82 -7.90
CA LEU A 305 17.03 -7.97 -8.56
C LEU A 305 17.55 -8.16 -9.99
N PRO A 306 17.57 -9.41 -10.51
CA PRO A 306 17.74 -9.63 -11.93
C PRO A 306 16.58 -8.98 -12.71
N PRO A 307 16.84 -8.43 -13.92
CA PRO A 307 15.78 -7.95 -14.78
C PRO A 307 14.73 -9.04 -15.01
N ALA A 308 13.44 -8.69 -14.86
CA ALA A 308 12.37 -9.61 -15.22
C ALA A 308 12.41 -9.85 -16.74
N ALA A 309 12.55 -11.10 -17.15
CA ALA A 309 12.60 -11.47 -18.57
C ALA A 309 11.19 -11.64 -19.16
N THR A 310 10.21 -11.95 -18.32
CA THR A 310 8.83 -12.21 -18.70
C THR A 310 7.83 -11.46 -17.81
N LEU A 311 6.57 -11.42 -18.25
CA LEU A 311 5.47 -10.91 -17.44
C LEU A 311 5.27 -11.75 -16.17
N ASP A 312 5.49 -13.06 -16.25
CA ASP A 312 5.37 -13.95 -15.09
C ASP A 312 6.50 -13.72 -14.08
N ASP A 313 7.71 -13.38 -14.54
CA ASP A 313 8.79 -12.95 -13.63
C ASP A 313 8.42 -11.65 -12.91
N THR A 314 7.79 -10.72 -13.63
CA THR A 314 7.29 -9.47 -13.03
C THR A 314 6.20 -9.73 -12.00
N ARG A 315 5.26 -10.64 -12.30
CA ARG A 315 4.18 -11.03 -11.37
C ARG A 315 4.69 -11.74 -10.11
N ARG A 316 5.86 -12.38 -10.15
CA ARG A 316 6.49 -13.07 -9.00
C ARG A 316 7.48 -12.20 -8.21
N MET A 317 7.71 -10.97 -8.65
CA MET A 317 8.80 -10.15 -8.16
C MET A 317 8.69 -9.82 -6.69
N TYR A 318 7.48 -9.52 -6.21
CA TYR A 318 7.23 -9.28 -4.78
C TYR A 318 7.64 -10.49 -3.94
N GLU A 319 7.19 -11.69 -4.29
CA GLU A 319 7.54 -12.88 -3.51
C GLU A 319 9.03 -13.18 -3.57
N ASN A 320 9.66 -13.03 -4.73
CA ASN A 320 11.10 -13.22 -4.87
C ASN A 320 11.88 -12.27 -3.94
N VAL A 321 11.47 -11.02 -3.83
CA VAL A 321 12.10 -10.02 -2.93
C VAL A 321 11.88 -10.39 -1.47
N MET A 322 10.66 -10.77 -1.11
CA MET A 322 10.36 -11.13 0.27
C MET A 322 11.02 -12.43 0.70
N GLU A 323 11.24 -13.37 -0.23
CA GLU A 323 12.07 -14.56 0.01
C GLU A 323 13.55 -14.23 0.17
N GLN A 324 14.08 -13.28 -0.59
CA GLN A 324 15.44 -12.77 -0.37
C GLN A 324 15.57 -12.07 0.98
N ASN A 325 14.58 -11.25 1.35
CA ASN A 325 14.52 -10.60 2.66
C ASN A 325 14.48 -11.65 3.77
N LEU A 326 13.68 -12.71 3.64
CA LEU A 326 13.64 -13.82 4.57
C LEU A 326 15.02 -14.47 4.75
N ALA A 327 15.70 -14.79 3.64
CA ALA A 327 17.05 -15.37 3.68
C ALA A 327 18.07 -14.45 4.37
N THR A 328 17.97 -13.13 4.13
CA THR A 328 18.81 -12.13 4.79
C THR A 328 18.52 -12.06 6.30
N LEU A 329 17.24 -12.03 6.70
CA LEU A 329 16.84 -12.05 8.11
C LEU A 329 17.32 -13.31 8.81
N GLN A 330 17.20 -14.49 8.18
CA GLN A 330 17.71 -15.74 8.74
C GLN A 330 19.22 -15.70 8.96
N ARG A 331 19.99 -15.21 7.98
CA ARG A 331 21.45 -15.05 8.09
C ARG A 331 21.87 -14.07 9.18
N ALA A 332 21.08 -13.02 9.39
CA ALA A 332 21.40 -11.95 10.32
C ALA A 332 20.97 -12.25 11.77
N LEU A 333 19.84 -12.95 11.94
CA LEU A 333 19.15 -13.06 13.23
C LEU A 333 19.12 -14.47 13.81
N THR A 334 19.58 -15.48 13.06
CA THR A 334 19.78 -16.85 13.57
C THR A 334 21.24 -17.03 13.95
N THR A 335 21.52 -17.55 15.14
CA THR A 335 22.89 -17.92 15.53
C THR A 335 23.38 -19.07 14.66
N THR A 336 24.50 -18.89 13.94
CA THR A 336 25.37 -20.02 13.64
C THR A 336 25.96 -20.45 14.98
N THR A 337 25.50 -21.57 15.56
CA THR A 337 26.33 -22.29 16.52
C THR A 337 27.62 -22.63 15.81
N ALA A 338 28.68 -21.84 16.02
CA ALA A 338 30.02 -22.37 15.84
C ALA A 338 30.15 -23.52 16.85
N PRO A 339 30.50 -24.75 16.44
CA PRO A 339 30.88 -25.74 17.41
C PRO A 339 32.08 -25.19 18.17
N ALA A 340 32.01 -25.23 19.50
CA ALA A 340 33.16 -25.05 20.34
C ALA A 340 34.09 -26.25 20.11
N GLU A 341 35.19 -26.04 19.39
CA GLU A 341 36.42 -26.85 19.46
C GLU A 341 37.63 -25.92 19.45
#